data_AF-A0A3M2XIM4-F1
#
_entry.id   AF-A0A3M2XIM4-F1
#
_cell.length_a   1.000
_cell.length_b   1.000
_cell.length_c   1.000
_cell.angle_alpha   90.00
_cell.angle_beta   90.00
_cell.angle_gamma   90.00
#
_symmetry.space_group_name_H-M   'P 1'
#
loop_
_entity.id
_entity.type
_entity.pdbx_description
1 polymer ?
#
loop_
_entity_poly.entity_id
_entity_poly.type
_entity_poly.pdbx_seq_one_letter_code
_entity_poly.pdbx_strand_id
1 'polypeptide(L)' 'RGQTSGGLHPITRTLERIEQFFTHIGYGIAEGPEVEDDYHNFEALNIPGHHPARSMHDTFYFNANMLLRTHTSPVQVRT' A
#
# COMPACT_ATOMS: atom_id res chain seq x y z
N ARG A 1 37.96 16.78 -11.17
CA ARG A 1 36.54 17.16 -11.11
C ARG A 1 35.86 16.19 -10.18
N GLY A 2 35.48 16.61 -8.96
CA GLY A 2 34.76 15.75 -8.02
C GLY A 2 33.29 15.69 -8.41
N GLN A 3 32.77 14.52 -8.75
CA GLN A 3 31.33 14.31 -8.79
C GLN A 3 30.81 14.40 -7.35
N THR A 4 29.86 15.28 -7.10
CA THR A 4 29.08 15.28 -5.88
C THR A 4 28.15 14.08 -5.89
N SER A 5 28.13 13.29 -4.81
CA SER A 5 27.19 12.18 -4.67
C SER A 5 25.75 12.69 -4.74
N GLY A 6 24.89 11.96 -5.46
CA GLY A 6 23.45 12.17 -5.39
C GLY A 6 22.88 11.80 -4.01
N GLY A 7 21.58 11.99 -3.84
CA GLY A 7 20.88 11.65 -2.59
C GLY A 7 19.57 10.92 -2.86
N LEU A 8 19.11 10.15 -1.86
CA LEU A 8 17.80 9.51 -1.87
C LEU A 8 16.68 10.50 -1.53
N HIS A 9 15.49 10.24 -2.05
CA HIS A 9 14.29 10.99 -1.68
C HIS A 9 13.99 10.80 -0.17
N PRO A 10 13.56 11.83 0.56
CA PRO A 10 13.31 11.74 2.01
C PRO A 10 12.29 10.66 2.39
N ILE A 11 11.28 10.39 1.54
CA ILE A 11 10.32 9.30 1.76
C ILE A 11 11.02 7.93 1.67
N THR A 12 11.88 7.71 0.67
CA THR A 12 12.67 6.48 0.55
C THR A 12 13.48 6.22 1.81
N ARG A 13 14.18 7.24 2.32
CA ARG A 13 14.95 7.12 3.56
C ARG A 13 14.09 6.78 4.78
N THR A 14 12.84 7.28 4.80
CA THR A 14 11.90 7.02 5.89
C THR A 14 11.35 5.59 5.82
N LEU A 15 10.98 5.12 4.63
CA LEU A 15 10.51 3.75 4.40
C LEU A 15 11.59 2.74 4.78
N GLU A 16 12.81 2.89 4.25
CA GLU A 16 13.95 2.02 4.58
C GLU A 16 14.21 1.97 6.09
N ARG A 17 14.10 3.10 6.78
CA ARG A 17 14.29 3.16 8.24
C ARG A 17 13.21 2.40 9.00
N ILE A 18 11.94 2.51 8.59
CA ILE A 18 10.83 1.79 9.21
C ILE A 18 10.99 0.28 8.96
N GLU A 19 11.26 -0.12 7.73
CA GLU A 19 11.49 -1.52 7.34
C GLU A 19 12.63 -2.15 8.14
N GLN A 20 13.73 -1.43 8.33
CA GLN A 20 14.87 -1.90 9.13
C GLN A 20 14.44 -2.26 10.56
N PHE A 21 13.63 -1.45 11.24
CA PHE A 21 13.25 -1.76 12.62
C PHE A 21 12.54 -3.11 12.77
N PHE A 22 11.67 -3.47 11.81
CA PHE A 22 10.89 -4.71 11.88
C PHE A 22 11.63 -5.92 11.31
N THR A 23 12.43 -5.73 10.25
CA THR A 23 13.24 -6.82 9.68
C THR A 23 14.30 -7.33 10.66
N HIS A 24 14.86 -6.46 11.51
CA HIS A 24 15.81 -6.87 12.56
C HIS A 24 15.19 -7.76 13.65
N ILE A 25 13.86 -7.78 13.77
CA ILE A 25 13.12 -8.64 14.72
C ILE A 25 12.36 -9.77 14.01
N GLY A 26 12.69 -10.05 12.74
CA GLY A 26 12.21 -11.24 12.02
C GLY A 26 10.97 -11.06 11.17
N TYR A 27 10.47 -9.84 10.97
CA TYR A 27 9.39 -9.58 10.01
C TYR A 27 9.92 -9.63 8.57
N GLY A 28 9.11 -10.19 7.66
CA GLY A 28 9.36 -10.14 6.22
C GLY A 28 8.79 -8.88 5.59
N ILE A 29 9.40 -8.42 4.49
CA ILE A 29 8.85 -7.37 3.63
C ILE A 29 7.95 -8.04 2.59
N ALA A 30 6.72 -7.56 2.46
CA ALA A 30 5.76 -8.02 1.45
C ALA A 30 5.33 -6.85 0.58
N GLU A 31 5.30 -7.10 -0.73
CA GLU A 31 4.83 -6.13 -1.73
C GLU A 31 3.67 -6.75 -2.51
N GLY A 32 2.82 -5.89 -3.08
CA GLY A 32 1.69 -6.32 -3.88
C GLY A 32 1.21 -5.21 -4.81
N PRO A 33 0.22 -5.49 -5.66
CA PRO A 33 -0.19 -4.59 -6.72
C PRO A 33 -0.78 -3.28 -6.18
N GLU A 34 -0.64 -2.20 -6.95
CA GLU A 34 -1.29 -0.91 -6.65
C GLU A 34 -2.72 -0.84 -7.20
N VAL A 35 -2.99 -1.55 -8.29
CA VAL A 35 -4.34 -1.79 -8.81
C VAL A 35 -4.87 -3.05 -8.15
N GLU A 36 -5.94 -2.91 -7.38
CA GLU A 36 -6.52 -3.98 -6.57
C GLU A 36 -7.99 -4.21 -6.89
N ASP A 37 -8.48 -5.37 -6.49
CA ASP A 37 -9.91 -5.69 -6.53
C ASP A 37 -10.64 -5.26 -5.24
N ASP A 38 -11.95 -5.03 -5.37
CA ASP A 38 -12.82 -4.59 -4.27
C ASP A 38 -12.83 -5.54 -3.07
N TYR A 39 -12.65 -6.84 -3.30
CA TYR A 39 -12.64 -7.83 -2.24
C TYR A 39 -11.42 -7.67 -1.33
N HIS A 40 -10.21 -7.62 -1.90
CA HIS A 40 -8.98 -7.50 -1.12
C HIS A 40 -8.82 -6.10 -0.49
N ASN A 41 -9.29 -5.04 -1.17
CA ASN A 41 -9.20 -3.69 -0.64
C ASN A 41 -10.25 -3.37 0.43
N PHE A 42 -11.38 -4.08 0.48
CA PHE A 42 -12.46 -3.73 1.39
C PHE A 42 -13.16 -4.92 2.05
N GLU A 43 -13.70 -5.85 1.27
CA GLU A 43 -14.57 -6.91 1.82
C GLU A 43 -13.83 -7.81 2.83
N ALA A 44 -12.61 -8.23 2.48
CA ALA A 44 -11.75 -9.02 3.35
C ALA A 44 -11.33 -8.28 4.64
N LEU A 45 -11.47 -6.95 4.67
CA LEU A 45 -11.16 -6.09 5.80
C LEU A 45 -12.43 -5.66 6.57
N ASN A 46 -13.54 -6.35 6.36
CA ASN A 46 -14.83 -6.08 6.99
C ASN A 46 -15.37 -4.66 6.67
N ILE A 47 -15.11 -4.17 5.46
CA ILE A 47 -15.63 -2.89 4.95
C ILE A 47 -16.77 -3.18 3.95
N PRO A 48 -18.04 -3.12 4.38
CA PRO A 48 -19.18 -3.52 3.55
C PRO A 48 -19.48 -2.51 2.43
N GLY A 49 -20.23 -2.94 1.42
CA GLY A 49 -20.53 -2.15 0.21
C GLY A 49 -21.15 -0.77 0.43
N HIS A 50 -21.88 -0.56 1.52
CA HIS A 50 -22.50 0.73 1.87
C HIS A 50 -21.59 1.63 2.74
N HIS A 51 -20.36 1.21 3.00
CA HIS A 51 -19.41 1.97 3.80
C HIS A 51 -18.92 3.20 3.04
N PRO A 52 -18.86 4.39 3.67
CA PRO A 52 -18.48 5.64 2.99
C PRO A 52 -17.10 5.58 2.33
N ALA A 53 -16.15 4.80 2.88
CA ALA A 53 -14.83 4.62 2.28
C ALA A 53 -14.84 4.02 0.85
N ARG A 54 -15.92 3.32 0.44
CA ARG A 54 -16.09 2.79 -0.92
C ARG A 54 -16.67 3.82 -1.90
N SER A 55 -16.93 5.04 -1.44
CA SER A 55 -17.43 6.13 -2.28
C SER A 55 -16.41 6.51 -3.36
N MET A 56 -16.89 6.85 -4.56
CA MET A 56 -16.04 7.39 -5.64
C MET A 56 -15.41 8.74 -5.29
N HIS A 57 -15.87 9.40 -4.23
CA HIS A 57 -15.24 10.63 -3.73
C HIS A 57 -13.89 10.36 -3.03
N ASP A 58 -13.74 9.15 -2.45
CA ASP A 58 -12.58 8.78 -1.63
C ASP A 58 -11.69 7.74 -2.31
N THR A 59 -12.24 6.96 -3.25
CA THR A 59 -11.54 5.84 -3.90
C THR A 59 -11.55 5.99 -5.42
N PHE A 60 -10.38 5.80 -6.04
CA PHE A 60 -10.23 5.84 -7.49
C PHE A 60 -10.58 4.49 -8.12
N TYR A 61 -11.66 4.44 -8.89
CA TYR A 61 -12.14 3.23 -9.58
C TYR A 61 -11.81 3.24 -11.07
N PHE A 62 -11.45 2.08 -11.61
CA PHE A 62 -11.38 1.82 -13.06
C PHE A 62 -12.70 1.27 -13.60
N ASN A 63 -13.33 0.39 -12.83
CA ASN A 63 -14.66 -0.18 -13.09
C ASN A 63 -15.30 -0.57 -11.75
N ALA A 64 -16.42 -1.29 -11.76
CA ALA A 64 -17.17 -1.64 -10.55
C ALA A 64 -16.36 -2.43 -9.50
N ASN A 65 -15.33 -3.19 -9.90
CA ASN A 65 -14.61 -4.11 -9.02
C ASN A 65 -13.11 -3.83 -8.95
N MET A 66 -12.56 -2.96 -9.79
CA MET A 66 -11.12 -2.66 -9.89
C MET A 66 -10.85 -1.20 -9.52
N LEU A 67 -9.85 -0.98 -8.66
CA LEU A 67 -9.55 0.32 -8.07
C LEU A 67 -8.05 0.50 -7.80
N LEU A 68 -7.61 1.74 -7.52
CA LEU A 68 -6.31 1.98 -6.91
C LEU A 68 -6.41 1.77 -5.40
N ARG A 69 -5.54 0.93 -4.84
CA ARG A 69 -5.58 0.56 -3.42
C ARG A 69 -5.56 1.80 -2.53
N THR A 70 -6.39 1.82 -1.50
CA THR A 70 -6.48 2.93 -0.54
C THR A 70 -5.47 2.81 0.59
N HIS A 71 -4.91 1.62 0.79
CA HIS A 71 -3.94 1.26 1.83
C HIS A 71 -3.19 -0.02 1.44
N THR A 72 -2.15 -0.40 2.19
CA THR A 72 -1.32 -1.59 1.93
C THR A 72 -1.86 -2.89 2.54
N SER A 73 -2.96 -2.84 3.30
CA SER A 73 -3.65 -4.02 3.87
C SER A 73 -3.97 -5.14 2.86
N PRO A 74 -4.28 -4.90 1.57
CA PRO A 74 -4.56 -5.97 0.61
C PRO A 74 -3.38 -6.93 0.45
N VAL A 75 -2.15 -6.43 0.60
CA VAL A 75 -0.94 -7.26 0.55
C VAL A 75 -0.93 -8.27 1.70
N GLN A 76 -1.38 -7.86 2.89
CA GLN A 76 -1.49 -8.73 4.05
C GLN A 76 -2.61 -9.76 3.90
N VAL A 77 -3.72 -9.40 3.26
CA VAL A 77 -4.81 -10.34 2.93
C VAL A 77 -4.34 -11.44 1.97
N ARG A 78 -3.37 -11.14 1.10
CA ARG A 78 -2.79 -12.08 0.12
C ARG A 78 -1.64 -12.94 0.69
N THR A 79 -1.14 -12.64 1.90
CA THR A 79 0.01 -13.32 2.53
C THR A 79 -0.46 -14.44 3.44
#